data_AF-A0A0D2SF24-F1
#
_entry.id   AF-A0A0D2SF24-F1
#
_cell.length_a   1.000
_cell.length_b   1.000
_cell.length_c   1.000
_cell.angle_alpha   90.00
_cell.angle_beta   90.00
_cell.angle_gamma   90.00
#
_symmetry.space_group_name_H-M   'P 1'
#
loop_
_entity.id
_entity.type
_entity.pdbx_description
1 polymer ?
#
loop_
_entity_poly.entity_id
_entity_poly.type
_entity_poly.pdbx_seq_one_letter_code
_entity_poly.pdbx_strand_id
1 'polypeptide(L)'
;MSLVPWLILGINASTRSSIWHLMILLTLQNLGSAMADVLVDAMIAEAVRFEKASFAGDLQSLSWLSMAFGGVCGSLLGGYALTNLEIDIIFLLFSILPAIQLFSCGLVEESSMGGEVLSDFCISSDSHHLNGKVNDLDEDSSLEKKSNVSTRKRKKIQKKSKKTQLTRRKAQTLSPGKGKSLPLLWFLSLKYATYNLCRAFKQPMILRPMAWFFLAHVTVPNLSTVMFYYQTEFLKLEASFLGTVRVIGWLGLMLGTFTYNQYLKKMKLRRILALTHIGLAFLNLFDVILVSRTNVAFGVSDKTLVLCGSALSDAVNQFKFMPFLILSGQLCPPGIEGTLFALFMSINNFGSTVGSFVGAGLASILNISSGSFDNLLLGINIQLFCTFIPVVLLFLIPKEATGIA
;
A
#
# COMPACT_ATOMS: atom_id res chain seq x y z
N MET A 1 -4.64 -17.19 -7.46
CA MET A 1 -5.79 -17.44 -6.56
C MET A 1 -7.06 -16.76 -7.03
N SER A 2 -7.00 -15.58 -7.64
CA SER A 2 -8.16 -14.88 -8.19
C SER A 2 -8.77 -15.50 -9.47
N LEU A 3 -7.96 -16.13 -10.33
CA LEU A 3 -8.46 -16.67 -11.60
C LEU A 3 -9.56 -17.74 -11.47
N VAL A 4 -9.39 -18.67 -10.53
CA VAL A 4 -10.24 -19.86 -10.41
C VAL A 4 -11.68 -19.52 -10.02
N PRO A 5 -11.94 -18.64 -9.02
CA PRO A 5 -13.31 -18.21 -8.71
C PRO A 5 -14.06 -17.56 -9.89
N TRP A 6 -13.42 -16.70 -10.67
CA TRP A 6 -14.07 -16.06 -11.84
C TRP A 6 -14.48 -17.08 -12.90
N LEU A 7 -13.61 -18.06 -13.20
CA LEU A 7 -13.92 -19.13 -14.15
C LEU A 7 -15.07 -20.01 -13.66
N ILE A 8 -15.08 -20.39 -12.38
CA ILE A 8 -16.15 -21.20 -11.80
C ILE A 8 -17.49 -20.47 -11.85
N LEU A 9 -17.50 -19.18 -11.48
CA LEU A 9 -18.71 -18.34 -11.51
C LEU A 9 -19.24 -18.11 -12.93
N GLY A 10 -18.35 -18.03 -13.92
CA GLY A 10 -18.72 -17.87 -15.32
C GLY A 10 -19.30 -19.13 -15.97
N ILE A 11 -18.80 -20.32 -15.60
CA ILE A 11 -19.21 -21.59 -16.23
C ILE A 11 -20.41 -22.22 -15.53
N ASN A 12 -20.50 -22.13 -14.19
CA ASN A 12 -21.48 -22.90 -13.44
C ASN A 12 -22.59 -22.03 -12.85
N ALA A 13 -23.73 -21.97 -13.53
CA ALA A 13 -24.93 -21.27 -13.06
C ALA A 13 -25.41 -21.74 -11.67
N SER A 14 -25.21 -23.01 -11.32
CA SER A 14 -25.60 -23.56 -9.99
C SER A 14 -24.81 -22.94 -8.84
N THR A 15 -23.54 -22.55 -9.08
CA THR A 15 -22.73 -21.88 -8.05
C THR A 15 -23.15 -20.43 -7.81
N ARG A 16 -23.85 -19.79 -8.77
CA ARG A 16 -24.38 -18.43 -8.63
C ARG A 16 -25.71 -18.39 -7.89
N SER A 17 -26.53 -19.43 -8.01
CA SER A 17 -27.85 -19.48 -7.35
C SER A 17 -27.75 -19.71 -5.83
N SER A 18 -26.67 -20.36 -5.38
CA SER A 18 -26.41 -20.57 -3.96
C SER A 18 -25.61 -19.41 -3.35
N ILE A 19 -26.23 -18.66 -2.43
CA ILE A 19 -25.62 -17.53 -1.72
C ILE A 19 -24.29 -17.91 -1.08
N TRP A 20 -24.21 -19.09 -0.44
CA TRP A 20 -23.01 -19.55 0.23
C TRP A 20 -21.85 -19.80 -0.74
N HIS A 21 -22.10 -20.46 -1.87
CA HIS A 21 -21.07 -20.72 -2.88
C HIS A 21 -20.59 -19.41 -3.51
N LEU A 22 -21.52 -18.52 -3.84
CA LEU A 22 -21.20 -17.19 -4.37
C LEU A 22 -20.34 -16.39 -3.39
N MET A 23 -20.69 -16.37 -2.10
CA MET A 23 -19.92 -15.69 -1.07
C MET A 23 -18.51 -16.26 -0.90
N ILE A 24 -18.36 -17.58 -0.82
CA ILE A 24 -17.04 -18.23 -0.69
C ILE A 24 -16.17 -17.93 -1.92
N LEU A 25 -16.73 -18.01 -3.13
CA LEU A 25 -15.98 -17.73 -4.35
C LEU A 25 -15.59 -16.25 -4.46
N LEU A 26 -16.50 -15.32 -4.15
CA LEU A 26 -16.20 -13.88 -4.14
C LEU A 26 -15.19 -13.48 -3.06
N THR A 27 -15.26 -14.10 -1.87
CA THR A 27 -14.28 -13.84 -0.81
C THR A 27 -12.90 -14.37 -1.18
N LEU A 28 -12.82 -15.58 -1.74
CA LEU A 28 -11.55 -16.14 -2.23
C LEU A 28 -10.97 -15.29 -3.36
N GLN A 29 -11.83 -14.76 -4.24
CA GLN A 29 -11.44 -13.82 -5.28
C GLN A 29 -10.86 -12.53 -4.71
N ASN A 30 -11.56 -11.89 -3.78
CA ASN A 30 -11.12 -10.64 -3.15
C ASN A 30 -9.80 -10.84 -2.39
N LEU A 31 -9.63 -11.99 -1.72
CA LEU A 31 -8.38 -12.35 -1.06
C LEU A 31 -7.23 -12.48 -2.07
N GLY A 32 -7.47 -13.15 -3.19
CA GLY A 32 -6.48 -13.29 -4.26
C GLY A 32 -6.07 -11.96 -4.88
N SER A 33 -7.04 -11.07 -5.12
CA SER A 33 -6.78 -9.72 -5.64
C SER A 33 -6.01 -8.87 -4.64
N ALA A 34 -6.39 -8.89 -3.36
CA ALA A 34 -5.71 -8.12 -2.31
C ALA A 34 -4.25 -8.57 -2.12
N MET A 35 -3.99 -9.88 -2.19
CA MET A 35 -2.63 -10.40 -2.14
C MET A 35 -1.80 -9.92 -3.31
N ALA A 36 -2.35 -9.93 -4.53
CA ALA A 36 -1.63 -9.50 -5.72
C ALA A 36 -1.35 -7.99 -5.71
N ASP A 37 -2.28 -7.19 -5.22
CA ASP A 37 -2.13 -5.73 -5.05
C ASP A 37 -0.99 -5.39 -4.09
N VAL A 38 -0.98 -6.01 -2.90
CA VAL A 38 0.09 -5.81 -1.91
C VAL A 38 1.45 -6.28 -2.42
N LEU A 39 1.51 -7.34 -3.22
CA LEU A 39 2.75 -7.81 -3.83
C LEU A 39 3.27 -6.82 -4.87
N VAL A 40 2.41 -6.26 -5.72
CA VAL A 40 2.79 -5.23 -6.70
C VAL A 40 3.34 -3.99 -5.98
N ASP A 41 2.67 -3.53 -4.93
CA ASP A 41 3.15 -2.40 -4.12
C ASP A 41 4.52 -2.70 -3.45
N ALA A 42 4.69 -3.91 -2.92
CA ALA A 42 5.95 -4.34 -2.32
C ALA A 42 7.09 -4.39 -3.35
N MET A 43 6.83 -4.90 -4.56
CA MET A 43 7.81 -4.93 -5.65
C MET A 43 8.21 -3.52 -6.11
N ILE A 44 7.24 -2.61 -6.23
CA ILE A 44 7.51 -1.21 -6.58
C ILE A 44 8.34 -0.55 -5.47
N ALA A 45 7.99 -0.79 -4.20
CA ALA A 45 8.72 -0.25 -3.07
C ALA A 45 10.19 -0.72 -3.01
N GLU A 46 10.41 -2.01 -3.28
CA GLU A 46 11.74 -2.59 -3.37
C GLU A 46 12.54 -1.99 -4.54
N ALA A 47 11.92 -1.88 -5.73
CA ALA A 47 12.53 -1.24 -6.90
C ALA A 47 12.88 0.24 -6.67
N VAL A 48 11.99 1.00 -6.03
CA VAL A 48 12.18 2.41 -5.62
C VAL A 48 13.44 2.59 -4.77
N ARG A 49 13.78 1.60 -3.94
CA ARG A 49 14.94 1.64 -3.07
C ARG A 49 16.25 1.30 -3.81
N PHE A 50 16.19 0.33 -4.73
CA PHE A 50 17.37 -0.07 -5.51
C PHE A 50 17.76 0.99 -6.55
N GLU A 51 16.78 1.67 -7.13
CA GLU A 51 17.04 2.82 -7.99
C GLU A 51 17.40 4.06 -7.16
N LYS A 52 18.16 4.99 -7.76
CA LYS A 52 18.55 6.23 -7.06
C LYS A 52 17.30 6.93 -6.54
N ALA A 53 17.36 7.47 -5.31
CA ALA A 53 16.24 8.17 -4.66
C ALA A 53 15.61 9.30 -5.51
N SER A 54 16.32 9.83 -6.51
CA SER A 54 15.79 10.80 -7.49
C SER A 54 14.74 10.21 -8.44
N PHE A 55 14.77 8.90 -8.69
CA PHE A 55 13.92 8.20 -9.65
C PHE A 55 12.75 7.45 -8.97
N ALA A 56 12.83 7.24 -7.65
CA ALA A 56 11.76 6.70 -6.81
C ALA A 56 10.37 7.31 -7.07
N GLY A 57 10.30 8.64 -7.09
CA GLY A 57 9.03 9.35 -7.34
C GLY A 57 8.50 9.16 -8.75
N ASP A 58 9.40 9.02 -9.73
CA ASP A 58 9.03 8.79 -11.13
C ASP A 58 8.46 7.37 -11.31
N LEU A 59 9.10 6.35 -10.71
CA LEU A 59 8.65 4.96 -10.77
C LEU A 59 7.26 4.77 -10.13
N GLN A 60 7.04 5.38 -8.97
CA GLN A 60 5.73 5.27 -8.33
C GLN A 60 4.65 6.08 -9.08
N SER A 61 4.99 7.25 -9.63
CA SER A 61 4.06 7.99 -10.49
C SER A 61 3.66 7.22 -11.74
N LEU A 62 4.58 6.45 -12.32
CA LEU A 62 4.32 5.60 -13.48
C LEU A 62 3.35 4.46 -13.13
N SER A 63 3.52 3.82 -11.97
CA SER A 63 2.57 2.79 -11.49
C SER A 63 1.17 3.37 -11.32
N TRP A 64 1.04 4.53 -10.68
CA TRP A 64 -0.24 5.21 -10.47
C TRP A 64 -0.89 5.65 -11.78
N LEU A 65 -0.09 6.08 -12.77
CA LEU A 65 -0.58 6.39 -14.11
C LEU A 65 -1.11 5.13 -14.81
N SER A 66 -0.40 4.00 -14.69
CA SER A 66 -0.83 2.70 -15.22
C SER A 66 -2.12 2.21 -14.54
N MET A 67 -2.23 2.37 -13.22
CA MET A 67 -3.44 2.06 -12.45
C MET A 67 -4.63 2.90 -12.94
N ALA A 68 -4.43 4.20 -13.12
CA ALA A 68 -5.48 5.09 -13.61
C ALA A 68 -5.91 4.75 -15.05
N PHE A 69 -4.97 4.40 -15.92
CA PHE A 69 -5.27 3.91 -17.27
C PHE A 69 -6.09 2.61 -17.23
N GLY A 70 -5.70 1.65 -16.39
CA GLY A 70 -6.48 0.43 -16.14
C GLY A 70 -7.87 0.73 -15.60
N GLY A 71 -8.00 1.72 -14.72
CA GLY A 71 -9.26 2.20 -14.17
C GLY A 71 -10.20 2.82 -15.21
N VAL A 72 -9.67 3.61 -16.16
CA VAL A 72 -10.42 4.14 -17.31
C VAL A 72 -10.95 2.99 -18.16
N CYS A 73 -10.07 2.10 -18.60
CA CYS A 73 -10.43 0.95 -19.43
C CYS A 73 -11.47 0.05 -18.71
N GLY A 74 -11.26 -0.23 -17.43
CA GLY A 74 -12.16 -1.05 -16.61
C GLY A 74 -13.52 -0.40 -16.38
N SER A 75 -13.57 0.92 -16.19
CA SER A 75 -14.85 1.64 -16.00
C SER A 75 -15.66 1.71 -17.29
N LEU A 76 -15.01 1.90 -18.44
CA LEU A 76 -15.65 1.87 -19.76
C LEU A 76 -16.16 0.48 -20.12
N LEU A 77 -15.30 -0.55 -20.00
CA LEU A 77 -15.67 -1.94 -20.25
C LEU A 77 -16.75 -2.42 -19.29
N GLY A 78 -16.64 -2.08 -18.00
CA GLY A 78 -17.63 -2.42 -16.97
C GLY A 78 -18.99 -1.77 -17.25
N GLY A 79 -19.00 -0.49 -17.62
CA GLY A 79 -20.23 0.21 -18.00
C GLY A 79 -20.90 -0.42 -19.23
N TYR A 80 -20.13 -0.74 -20.27
CA TYR A 80 -20.64 -1.40 -21.48
C TYR A 80 -21.14 -2.83 -21.20
N ALA A 81 -20.41 -3.58 -20.37
CA ALA A 81 -20.74 -4.95 -20.03
C ALA A 81 -22.05 -5.04 -19.23
N LEU A 82 -22.26 -4.12 -18.28
CA LEU A 82 -23.48 -4.06 -17.46
C LEU A 82 -24.77 -3.82 -18.27
N THR A 83 -24.69 -3.13 -19.41
CA THR A 83 -25.87 -2.79 -20.20
C THR A 83 -26.16 -3.76 -21.35
N ASN A 84 -25.15 -4.46 -21.87
CA ASN A 84 -25.26 -5.23 -23.11
C ASN A 84 -24.92 -6.72 -22.98
N LEU A 85 -24.29 -7.15 -21.88
CA LEU A 85 -23.84 -8.53 -21.71
C LEU A 85 -24.58 -9.24 -20.59
N GLU A 86 -24.82 -10.54 -20.80
CA GLU A 86 -25.32 -11.42 -19.76
C GLU A 86 -24.26 -11.65 -18.68
N ILE A 87 -24.71 -11.83 -17.44
CA ILE A 87 -23.86 -11.96 -16.24
C ILE A 87 -22.80 -13.07 -16.41
N ASP A 88 -23.13 -14.15 -17.09
CA ASP A 88 -22.27 -15.32 -17.36
C ASP A 88 -21.04 -14.91 -18.19
N ILE A 89 -21.29 -14.15 -19.26
CA ILE A 89 -20.28 -13.59 -20.15
C ILE A 89 -19.44 -12.55 -19.40
N ILE A 90 -20.05 -11.78 -18.49
CA ILE A 90 -19.32 -10.82 -17.63
C ILE A 90 -18.31 -11.57 -16.76
N PHE A 91 -18.72 -12.60 -16.02
CA PHE A 91 -17.79 -13.36 -15.16
C PHE A 91 -16.64 -13.99 -15.98
N LEU A 92 -16.92 -14.53 -17.17
CA LEU A 92 -15.89 -15.07 -18.06
C LEU A 92 -14.94 -13.99 -18.58
N LEU A 93 -15.46 -12.83 -19.02
CA LEU A 93 -14.65 -11.71 -19.49
C LEU A 93 -13.70 -11.22 -18.38
N PHE A 94 -14.21 -11.10 -17.16
CA PHE A 94 -13.41 -10.68 -16.01
C PHE A 94 -12.33 -11.69 -15.60
N SER A 95 -12.47 -12.98 -15.96
CA SER A 95 -11.44 -14.00 -15.73
C SER A 95 -10.17 -13.80 -16.57
N ILE A 96 -10.28 -13.11 -17.71
CA ILE A 96 -9.14 -12.83 -18.61
C ILE A 96 -8.11 -11.93 -17.90
N LEU A 97 -8.56 -10.98 -17.08
CA LEU A 97 -7.66 -10.03 -16.41
C LEU A 97 -6.73 -10.73 -15.39
N PRO A 98 -7.23 -11.56 -14.44
CA PRO A 98 -6.37 -12.39 -13.60
C PRO A 98 -5.51 -13.38 -14.38
N ALA A 99 -5.94 -13.87 -15.55
CA ALA A 99 -5.15 -14.78 -16.37
C ALA A 99 -3.92 -14.06 -16.96
N ILE A 100 -4.10 -12.84 -17.48
CA ILE A 100 -3.00 -11.99 -17.94
C ILE A 100 -2.05 -11.68 -16.79
N GLN A 101 -2.58 -11.35 -15.61
CA GLN A 101 -1.77 -11.09 -14.42
C GLN A 101 -0.93 -12.32 -14.03
N LEU A 102 -1.54 -13.51 -14.02
CA LEU A 102 -0.84 -14.76 -13.71
C LEU A 102 0.26 -15.06 -14.74
N PHE A 103 -0.02 -14.84 -16.02
CA PHE A 103 0.97 -14.98 -17.09
C PHE A 103 2.14 -13.99 -16.91
N SER A 104 1.84 -12.73 -16.59
CA SER A 104 2.85 -11.71 -16.32
C SER A 104 3.73 -12.07 -15.13
N CYS A 105 3.15 -12.60 -14.03
CA CYS A 105 3.93 -13.06 -12.89
C CYS A 105 4.91 -14.19 -13.26
N GLY A 106 4.54 -15.06 -14.20
CA GLY A 106 5.42 -16.13 -14.68
C GLY A 106 6.61 -15.64 -15.50
N LEU A 107 6.60 -14.39 -15.96
CA LEU A 107 7.69 -13.78 -16.73
C LEU A 107 8.65 -12.94 -15.87
N VAL A 108 8.31 -12.68 -14.61
CA VAL A 108 9.17 -11.91 -13.70
C VAL A 108 10.31 -12.82 -13.25
N GLU A 109 11.53 -12.43 -13.61
CA GLU A 109 12.74 -13.16 -13.22
C GLU A 109 13.07 -12.88 -11.75
N GLU A 110 13.04 -13.91 -10.90
CA GLU A 110 13.41 -13.77 -9.49
C GLU A 110 14.95 -13.70 -9.35
N SER A 111 15.47 -12.53 -8.96
CA SER A 111 16.87 -12.43 -8.53
C SER A 111 17.02 -13.11 -7.17
N SER A 112 17.67 -14.27 -7.15
CA SER A 112 17.97 -15.05 -5.94
C SER A 112 18.86 -14.26 -4.96
N MET A 113 18.25 -13.46 -4.09
CA MET A 113 18.89 -12.84 -2.92
C MET A 113 18.60 -13.61 -1.61
N GLY A 114 17.82 -14.71 -1.69
CA GLY A 114 17.49 -15.56 -0.55
C GLY A 114 18.67 -16.38 0.03
N GLY A 115 19.84 -16.35 -0.61
CA GLY A 115 21.04 -17.04 -0.14
C GLY A 115 21.77 -16.33 1.00
N GLU A 116 21.81 -14.99 1.00
CA GLU A 116 22.59 -14.22 1.97
C GLU A 116 21.88 -14.10 3.33
N VAL A 117 20.55 -13.98 3.34
CA VAL A 117 19.77 -13.96 4.59
C VAL A 117 19.94 -15.28 5.35
N LEU A 118 19.95 -16.41 4.64
CA LEU A 118 20.15 -17.73 5.26
C LEU A 118 21.58 -17.92 5.79
N SER A 119 22.59 -17.31 5.15
CA SER A 119 23.98 -17.35 5.65
C SER A 119 24.19 -16.49 6.89
N ASP A 120 23.58 -15.30 6.94
CA ASP A 120 23.70 -14.41 8.11
C ASP A 120 23.01 -15.00 9.36
N PHE A 121 21.91 -15.74 9.17
CA PHE A 121 21.24 -16.47 10.26
C PHE A 121 22.07 -17.63 10.83
N CYS A 122 22.83 -18.34 9.99
CA CYS A 122 23.75 -19.36 10.47
C CYS A 122 24.91 -18.74 11.27
N ILE A 123 25.42 -17.60 10.83
CA ILE A 123 26.52 -16.89 11.51
C ILE A 123 26.06 -16.30 12.85
N SER A 124 24.86 -15.73 12.93
CA SER A 124 24.35 -15.13 14.19
C SER A 124 24.01 -16.19 15.24
N SER A 125 23.54 -17.37 14.80
CA SER A 125 23.15 -18.46 15.71
C SER A 125 24.36 -19.16 16.36
N ASP A 126 25.49 -19.26 15.64
CA ASP A 126 26.73 -19.84 16.20
C ASP A 126 27.41 -18.89 17.20
N SER A 127 27.25 -17.58 17.05
CA SER A 127 27.88 -16.61 17.97
C SER A 127 27.23 -16.55 19.37
N HIS A 128 26.00 -17.06 19.52
CA HIS A 128 25.27 -17.02 20.78
C HIS A 128 25.41 -18.28 21.66
N HIS A 129 26.18 -19.29 21.24
CA HIS A 129 26.29 -20.57 21.96
C HIS A 129 27.70 -20.95 22.46
N LEU A 130 28.68 -20.04 22.38
CA LEU A 130 30.07 -20.30 22.78
C LEU A 130 30.67 -19.33 23.81
N ASN A 131 29.86 -18.60 24.58
CA ASN A 131 30.40 -17.82 25.69
C ASN A 131 29.55 -17.95 26.96
N GLY A 132 29.96 -18.84 27.86
CA GLY A 132 29.41 -18.89 29.22
C GLY A 132 29.43 -20.26 29.89
N LYS A 133 30.61 -20.76 30.28
CA LYS A 133 30.90 -21.44 31.56
C LYS A 133 32.24 -22.17 31.48
N VAL A 134 33.29 -21.56 32.01
CA VAL A 134 34.33 -22.28 32.76
C VAL A 134 34.48 -21.50 34.06
N ASN A 135 34.21 -22.19 35.17
CA ASN A 135 34.36 -21.66 36.51
C ASN A 135 35.86 -21.51 36.80
N ASP A 136 36.26 -20.31 37.25
CA ASP A 136 37.48 -20.13 38.03
C ASP A 136 37.27 -20.78 39.40
N LEU A 137 38.16 -21.71 39.75
CA LEU A 137 38.51 -22.04 41.12
C LEU A 137 40.03 -22.04 41.19
N ASP A 138 40.54 -21.22 42.11
CA ASP A 138 41.94 -20.96 42.40
C ASP A 138 42.70 -22.24 42.80
N GLU A 139 43.92 -22.40 42.31
CA GLU A 139 45.00 -23.04 43.08
C GLU A 139 46.39 -22.57 42.60
N ASP A 140 47.27 -22.43 43.59
CA ASP A 140 48.50 -21.65 43.65
C ASP A 140 49.70 -22.11 42.80
N SER A 141 50.65 -21.16 42.68
CA SER A 141 52.11 -21.37 42.54
C SER A 141 52.59 -21.76 41.13
N SER A 142 53.74 -21.34 40.58
CA SER A 142 54.87 -20.53 41.01
C SER A 142 55.80 -20.36 39.78
N LEU A 143 56.58 -19.27 39.73
CA LEU A 143 57.86 -19.12 38.97
C LEU A 143 57.72 -19.17 37.42
N GLU A 144 58.35 -18.33 36.58
CA GLU A 144 59.61 -17.61 36.72
C GLU A 144 59.71 -16.51 35.64
N LYS A 145 60.43 -15.44 35.98
CA LYS A 145 60.84 -14.32 35.12
C LYS A 145 61.64 -14.78 33.89
N LYS A 146 61.48 -14.06 32.77
CA LYS A 146 62.50 -13.11 32.26
C LYS A 146 62.06 -12.39 30.99
N SER A 147 61.72 -11.12 31.16
CA SER A 147 61.89 -10.06 30.17
C SER A 147 63.38 -9.82 29.91
N ASN A 148 63.79 -9.70 28.66
CA ASN A 148 64.97 -8.91 28.29
C ASN A 148 64.67 -8.04 27.08
N VAL A 149 64.84 -6.75 27.32
CA VAL A 149 64.79 -5.63 26.38
C VAL A 149 66.07 -5.61 25.54
N SER A 150 65.97 -5.35 24.24
CA SER A 150 66.70 -4.24 23.57
C SER A 150 66.67 -4.33 22.03
N THR A 151 66.10 -3.27 21.44
CA THR A 151 66.55 -2.53 20.23
C THR A 151 67.10 -3.28 19.00
N ARG A 152 66.42 -3.15 17.86
CA ARG A 152 66.93 -2.38 16.69
C ARG A 152 65.90 -2.29 15.55
N LYS A 153 65.51 -1.07 15.19
CA LYS A 153 64.89 -0.75 13.90
C LYS A 153 65.94 -0.84 12.78
N ARG A 154 65.49 -1.31 11.61
CA ARG A 154 65.81 -0.86 10.23
C ARG A 154 66.26 -2.00 9.30
N LYS A 155 65.38 -2.40 8.37
CA LYS A 155 65.78 -2.77 6.99
C LYS A 155 64.61 -2.59 6.01
N LYS A 156 64.91 -1.81 4.98
CA LYS A 156 64.15 -1.53 3.76
C LYS A 156 64.55 -2.60 2.70
N ILE A 157 63.81 -2.66 1.59
CA ILE A 157 64.04 -3.36 0.29
C ILE A 157 63.10 -4.58 0.11
N GLN A 158 62.00 -4.58 -0.67
CA GLN A 158 61.73 -4.35 -2.11
C GLN A 158 61.71 -5.65 -2.95
N LYS A 159 60.73 -5.74 -3.89
CA LYS A 159 60.42 -6.78 -4.91
C LYS A 159 59.52 -7.94 -4.42
N LYS A 160 58.51 -8.44 -5.15
CA LYS A 160 58.19 -8.36 -6.59
C LYS A 160 56.72 -8.80 -6.81
N SER A 161 56.09 -8.21 -7.81
CA SER A 161 54.87 -8.66 -8.51
C SER A 161 54.84 -10.17 -8.77
N LYS A 162 53.66 -10.80 -8.59
CA LYS A 162 53.08 -11.79 -9.52
C LYS A 162 51.67 -12.26 -9.12
N LYS A 163 50.74 -12.11 -10.08
CA LYS A 163 49.59 -12.97 -10.40
C LYS A 163 48.54 -13.23 -9.31
N THR A 164 47.46 -12.44 -9.34
CA THR A 164 46.14 -12.89 -8.90
C THR A 164 45.32 -13.27 -10.13
N GLN A 165 45.57 -14.47 -10.65
CA GLN A 165 44.58 -15.23 -11.39
C GLN A 165 44.80 -16.72 -11.09
N LEU A 166 43.68 -17.35 -10.70
CA LEU A 166 43.41 -18.79 -10.74
C LEU A 166 43.94 -19.66 -9.58
N THR A 167 43.07 -19.88 -8.59
CA THR A 167 42.80 -21.24 -8.08
C THR A 167 41.41 -21.33 -7.46
N ARG A 168 40.43 -21.54 -8.33
CA ARG A 168 39.20 -22.29 -8.05
C ARG A 168 39.59 -23.69 -7.57
N ARG A 169 39.29 -24.03 -6.31
CA ARG A 169 38.96 -25.35 -5.72
C ARG A 169 39.59 -25.56 -4.34
N LYS A 170 38.79 -25.37 -3.30
CA LYS A 170 38.30 -26.46 -2.43
C LYS A 170 37.19 -25.88 -1.54
N ALA A 171 36.00 -25.79 -2.12
CA ALA A 171 34.78 -25.89 -1.32
C ALA A 171 34.74 -27.34 -0.82
N GLN A 172 35.31 -27.59 0.35
CA GLN A 172 35.00 -28.80 1.10
C GLN A 172 33.57 -28.61 1.60
N THR A 173 32.67 -29.31 0.93
CA THR A 173 31.36 -29.74 1.41
C THR A 173 31.49 -30.28 2.84
N LEU A 174 31.24 -29.43 3.84
CA LEU A 174 30.78 -29.87 5.14
C LEU A 174 29.25 -29.84 5.07
N SER A 175 28.67 -31.02 4.91
CA SER A 175 27.24 -31.27 4.91
C SER A 175 26.55 -30.55 6.08
N PRO A 176 25.50 -29.74 5.84
CA PRO A 176 24.71 -29.18 6.93
C PRO A 176 24.06 -30.32 7.70
N GLY A 177 24.31 -30.34 9.01
CA GLY A 177 23.76 -31.30 9.94
C GLY A 177 22.24 -31.40 9.81
N LYS A 178 21.77 -32.65 9.81
CA LYS A 178 20.38 -33.11 9.74
C LYS A 178 19.43 -32.31 10.63
N GLY A 179 18.31 -31.90 10.04
CA GLY A 179 16.99 -32.07 10.66
C GLY A 179 16.42 -30.93 11.51
N LYS A 180 16.48 -29.67 11.08
CA LYS A 180 15.47 -28.68 11.52
C LYS A 180 14.28 -28.79 10.56
N SER A 181 13.10 -29.13 11.07
CA SER A 181 11.90 -29.27 10.25
C SER A 181 11.61 -27.94 9.51
N LEU A 182 11.32 -28.01 8.21
CA LEU A 182 10.88 -26.87 7.38
C LEU A 182 9.88 -25.92 8.11
N PRO A 183 8.87 -26.42 8.84
CA PRO A 183 7.95 -25.57 9.60
C PRO A 183 8.64 -24.80 10.74
N LEU A 184 9.65 -25.36 11.40
CA LEU A 184 10.40 -24.67 12.46
C LEU A 184 11.20 -23.51 11.87
N LEU A 185 11.83 -23.71 10.70
CA LEU A 185 12.56 -22.66 9.99
C LEU A 185 11.64 -21.54 9.51
N TRP A 186 10.47 -21.89 8.98
CA TRP A 186 9.45 -20.91 8.59
C TRP A 186 8.93 -20.13 9.80
N PHE A 187 8.67 -20.81 10.92
CA PHE A 187 8.22 -20.18 12.15
C PHE A 187 9.27 -19.23 12.75
N LEU A 188 10.55 -19.61 12.72
CA LEU A 188 11.66 -18.76 13.14
C LEU A 188 11.80 -17.52 12.25
N SER A 189 11.72 -17.70 10.93
CA SER A 189 11.72 -16.60 9.96
C SER A 189 10.54 -15.65 10.19
N LEU A 190 9.34 -16.18 10.36
CA LEU A 190 8.14 -15.40 10.66
C LEU A 190 8.28 -14.63 11.97
N LYS A 191 8.80 -15.27 13.01
CA LYS A 191 9.04 -14.62 14.32
C LYS A 191 10.04 -13.48 14.20
N TYR A 192 11.12 -13.67 13.43
CA TYR A 192 12.11 -12.63 13.18
C TYR A 192 11.55 -11.47 12.36
N ALA A 193 10.83 -11.75 11.27
CA ALA A 193 10.15 -10.74 10.46
C ALA A 193 9.16 -9.92 11.32
N THR A 194 8.37 -10.60 12.16
CA THR A 194 7.43 -9.96 13.08
C THR A 194 8.13 -9.09 14.11
N TYR A 195 9.25 -9.56 14.69
CA TYR A 195 10.04 -8.79 15.65
C TYR A 195 10.62 -7.51 15.03
N ASN A 196 11.23 -7.63 13.84
CA ASN A 196 11.78 -6.49 13.11
C ASN A 196 10.71 -5.50 12.66
N LEU A 197 9.56 -6.00 12.20
CA LEU A 197 8.41 -5.17 11.86
C LEU A 197 7.88 -4.40 13.06
N CYS A 198 7.73 -5.06 14.22
CA CYS A 198 7.31 -4.40 15.46
C CYS A 198 8.32 -3.32 15.90
N ARG A 199 9.62 -3.60 15.76
CA ARG A 199 10.68 -2.61 16.05
C ARG A 199 10.63 -1.42 15.11
N ALA A 200 10.45 -1.66 13.80
CA ALA A 200 10.34 -0.61 12.79
C ALA A 200 9.09 0.24 12.98
N PHE A 201 7.94 -0.40 13.23
CA PHE A 201 6.67 0.28 13.46
C PHE A 201 6.71 1.18 14.71
N LYS A 202 7.47 0.80 15.76
CA LYS A 202 7.66 1.64 16.95
C LYS A 202 8.51 2.90 16.70
N GLN A 203 9.18 3.01 15.55
CA GLN A 203 9.95 4.21 15.25
C GLN A 203 9.00 5.40 15.03
N PRO A 204 9.21 6.53 15.71
CA PRO A 204 8.29 7.67 15.65
C PRO A 204 8.24 8.30 14.25
N MET A 205 9.26 8.08 13.42
CA MET A 205 9.30 8.53 12.03
C MET A 205 8.27 7.81 11.15
N ILE A 206 7.93 6.56 11.47
CA ILE A 206 6.97 5.73 10.71
C ILE A 206 5.59 5.77 11.38
N LEU A 207 5.54 5.63 12.71
CA LEU A 207 4.30 5.58 13.47
C LEU A 207 3.47 6.86 13.32
N ARG A 208 4.10 8.04 13.37
CA ARG A 208 3.36 9.32 13.34
C ARG A 208 2.68 9.57 11.99
N PRO A 209 3.35 9.40 10.82
CA PRO A 209 2.67 9.45 9.53
C PRO A 209 1.55 8.41 9.40
N MET A 210 1.78 7.15 9.81
CA MET A 210 0.77 6.10 9.70
C MET A 210 -0.47 6.39 10.58
N ALA A 211 -0.25 6.87 11.81
CA ALA A 211 -1.32 7.29 12.70
C ALA A 211 -2.09 8.49 12.15
N TRP A 212 -1.41 9.46 11.55
CA TRP A 212 -2.07 10.58 10.87
C TRP A 212 -2.97 10.09 9.74
N PHE A 213 -2.49 9.16 8.91
CA PHE A 213 -3.26 8.63 7.79
C PHE A 213 -4.49 7.85 8.25
N PHE A 214 -4.33 7.00 9.27
CA PHE A 214 -5.44 6.29 9.91
C PHE A 214 -6.48 7.26 10.47
N LEU A 215 -6.04 8.25 11.27
CA LEU A 215 -6.93 9.28 11.81
C LEU A 215 -7.60 10.09 10.71
N ALA A 216 -6.92 10.37 9.60
CA ALA A 216 -7.50 11.09 8.47
C ALA A 216 -8.67 10.34 7.81
N HIS A 217 -8.64 9.00 7.80
CA HIS A 217 -9.75 8.18 7.32
C HIS A 217 -10.88 8.02 8.36
N VAL A 218 -10.54 7.93 9.64
CA VAL A 218 -11.53 7.72 10.70
C VAL A 218 -12.29 9.00 11.05
N THR A 219 -11.61 10.14 11.06
CA THR A 219 -12.21 11.44 11.47
C THR A 219 -13.15 12.02 10.42
N VAL A 220 -12.99 11.66 9.14
CA VAL A 220 -13.89 12.08 8.06
C VAL A 220 -14.95 10.99 7.86
N PRO A 221 -16.23 11.24 8.22
CA PRO A 221 -17.28 10.26 8.00
C PRO A 221 -17.45 9.99 6.50
N ASN A 222 -17.42 8.72 6.10
CA ASN A 222 -17.59 8.35 4.71
C ASN A 222 -19.08 8.18 4.37
N LEU A 223 -19.68 9.17 3.70
CA LEU A 223 -21.07 9.13 3.23
C LEU A 223 -21.20 8.73 1.75
N SER A 224 -20.17 8.14 1.12
CA SER A 224 -20.20 7.78 -0.31
C SER A 224 -21.34 6.83 -0.66
N THR A 225 -21.71 5.91 0.23
CA THR A 225 -22.86 5.00 0.00
C THR A 225 -24.19 5.74 -0.01
N VAL A 226 -24.39 6.63 0.96
CA VAL A 226 -25.61 7.46 1.06
C VAL A 226 -25.71 8.40 -0.15
N MET A 227 -24.59 9.00 -0.56
CA MET A 227 -24.53 9.85 -1.75
C MET A 227 -24.82 9.06 -3.03
N PHE A 228 -24.35 7.81 -3.13
CA PHE A 228 -24.71 6.92 -4.24
C PHE A 228 -26.21 6.66 -4.30
N TYR A 229 -26.86 6.32 -3.17
CA TYR A 229 -28.31 6.13 -3.13
C TYR A 229 -29.09 7.42 -3.48
N TYR A 230 -28.61 8.57 -3.02
CA TYR A 230 -29.19 9.86 -3.41
C TYR A 230 -29.09 10.09 -4.93
N GLN A 231 -27.95 9.79 -5.54
CA GLN A 231 -27.74 9.92 -6.99
C GLN A 231 -28.61 8.96 -7.82
N THR A 232 -28.82 7.73 -7.36
CA THR A 232 -29.58 6.72 -8.11
C THR A 232 -31.08 6.80 -7.87
N GLU A 233 -31.54 7.00 -6.63
CA GLU A 233 -32.98 6.97 -6.29
C GLU A 233 -33.63 8.35 -6.43
N PHE A 234 -32.98 9.41 -5.95
CA PHE A 234 -33.55 10.76 -5.95
C PHE A 234 -33.30 11.47 -7.28
N LEU A 235 -32.03 11.53 -7.73
CA LEU A 235 -31.68 12.15 -9.01
C LEU A 235 -31.96 11.27 -10.24
N LYS A 236 -32.25 9.98 -10.03
CA LYS A 236 -32.54 8.99 -11.09
C LYS A 236 -31.46 8.96 -12.18
N LEU A 237 -30.19 9.05 -11.77
CA LEU A 237 -29.06 8.94 -12.68
C LEU A 237 -28.87 7.49 -13.12
N GLU A 238 -28.69 7.30 -14.43
CA GLU A 238 -28.47 5.99 -15.02
C GLU A 238 -27.11 5.41 -14.58
N ALA A 239 -27.04 4.08 -14.41
CA ALA A 239 -25.80 3.40 -14.04
C ALA A 239 -24.66 3.62 -15.05
N SER A 240 -24.99 3.77 -16.34
CA SER A 240 -24.05 4.11 -17.41
C SER A 240 -23.41 5.49 -17.22
N PHE A 241 -24.20 6.47 -16.75
CA PHE A 241 -23.70 7.79 -16.40
C PHE A 241 -22.74 7.73 -15.21
N LEU A 242 -23.07 6.94 -14.18
CA LEU A 242 -22.18 6.73 -13.03
C LEU A 242 -20.86 6.05 -13.40
N GLY A 243 -20.88 5.15 -14.39
CA GLY A 243 -19.66 4.60 -15.00
C GLY A 243 -18.80 5.69 -15.65
N THR A 244 -19.43 6.62 -16.37
CA THR A 244 -18.74 7.77 -16.98
C THR A 244 -18.15 8.73 -15.94
N VAL A 245 -18.84 8.96 -14.82
CA VAL A 245 -18.33 9.73 -13.67
C VAL A 245 -17.03 9.11 -13.16
N ARG A 246 -16.96 7.78 -13.03
CA ARG A 246 -15.71 7.10 -12.62
C ARG A 246 -14.58 7.26 -13.63
N VAL A 247 -14.86 7.19 -14.94
CA VAL A 247 -13.85 7.45 -15.99
C VAL A 247 -13.24 8.83 -15.81
N ILE A 248 -14.05 9.84 -15.52
CA ILE A 248 -13.59 11.21 -15.29
C ILE A 248 -12.76 11.31 -14.02
N GLY A 249 -13.11 10.57 -12.97
CA GLY A 249 -12.29 10.45 -11.77
C GLY A 249 -10.90 9.87 -12.06
N TRP A 250 -10.83 8.81 -12.87
CA TRP A 250 -9.56 8.22 -13.29
C TRP A 250 -8.72 9.18 -14.17
N LEU A 251 -9.36 9.91 -15.09
CA LEU A 251 -8.68 10.97 -15.85
C LEU A 251 -8.17 12.10 -14.95
N GLY A 252 -8.95 12.48 -13.94
CA GLY A 252 -8.53 13.42 -12.90
C GLY A 252 -7.31 12.92 -12.12
N LEU A 253 -7.26 11.62 -11.79
CA LEU A 253 -6.10 11.01 -11.15
C LEU A 253 -4.87 11.00 -12.07
N MET A 254 -5.03 10.71 -13.37
CA MET A 254 -3.94 10.81 -14.35
C MET A 254 -3.36 12.22 -14.40
N LEU A 255 -4.23 13.24 -14.52
CA LEU A 255 -3.83 14.64 -14.55
C LEU A 255 -3.17 15.08 -13.24
N GLY A 256 -3.71 14.63 -12.09
CA GLY A 256 -3.14 14.88 -10.76
C GLY A 256 -1.75 14.26 -10.60
N THR A 257 -1.56 13.02 -11.07
CA THR A 257 -0.28 12.30 -11.03
C THR A 257 0.77 12.98 -11.91
N PHE A 258 0.37 13.43 -13.11
CA PHE A 258 1.24 14.23 -13.98
C PHE A 258 1.65 15.56 -13.32
N THR A 259 0.67 16.28 -12.75
CA THR A 259 0.89 17.53 -12.01
C THR A 259 1.83 17.30 -10.81
N TYR A 260 1.72 16.15 -10.15
CA TYR A 260 2.61 15.79 -9.05
C TYR A 260 4.05 15.65 -9.50
N ASN A 261 4.26 14.91 -10.59
CA ASN A 261 5.60 14.68 -11.10
C ASN A 261 6.26 15.99 -11.57
N GLN A 262 5.49 16.93 -12.13
CA GLN A 262 6.04 18.19 -12.61
C GLN A 262 6.28 19.21 -11.49
N TYR A 263 5.34 19.35 -10.54
CA TYR A 263 5.34 20.46 -9.58
C TYR A 263 5.37 20.03 -8.10
N LEU A 264 4.54 19.06 -7.70
CA LEU A 264 4.35 18.74 -6.28
C LEU A 264 5.49 17.92 -5.68
N LYS A 265 6.26 17.16 -6.48
CA LYS A 265 7.39 16.37 -5.96
C LYS A 265 8.46 17.21 -5.25
N LYS A 266 8.62 18.47 -5.63
CA LYS A 266 9.56 19.43 -5.01
C LYS A 266 9.04 20.06 -3.72
N MET A 267 7.75 19.87 -3.41
CA MET A 267 7.11 20.48 -2.24
C MET A 267 7.22 19.56 -1.02
N LYS A 268 7.14 20.16 0.17
CA LYS A 268 7.09 19.40 1.44
C LYS A 268 5.79 18.61 1.53
N LEU A 269 5.85 17.37 2.01
CA LEU A 269 4.70 16.47 2.11
C LEU A 269 3.54 17.09 2.91
N ARG A 270 3.83 17.77 4.03
CA ARG A 270 2.81 18.49 4.83
C ARG A 270 2.01 19.49 3.99
N ARG A 271 2.67 20.19 3.06
CA ARG A 271 2.01 21.20 2.21
C ARG A 271 1.15 20.52 1.15
N ILE A 272 1.59 19.40 0.60
CA ILE A 272 0.81 18.60 -0.35
C ILE A 272 -0.47 18.11 0.34
N LEU A 273 -0.34 17.47 1.51
CA LEU A 273 -1.50 16.95 2.25
C LEU A 273 -2.44 18.08 2.71
N ALA A 274 -1.92 19.24 3.14
CA ALA A 274 -2.74 20.41 3.45
C ALA A 274 -3.53 20.89 2.21
N LEU A 275 -2.86 21.05 1.07
CA LEU A 275 -3.50 21.47 -0.18
C LEU A 275 -4.55 20.44 -0.64
N THR A 276 -4.25 19.15 -0.50
CA THR A 276 -5.19 18.06 -0.83
C THR A 276 -6.45 18.11 0.04
N HIS A 277 -6.32 18.30 1.36
CA HIS A 277 -7.48 18.40 2.25
C HIS A 277 -8.28 19.69 2.02
N ILE A 278 -7.62 20.82 1.74
CA ILE A 278 -8.30 22.07 1.36
C ILE A 278 -9.05 21.88 0.04
N GLY A 279 -8.42 21.22 -0.95
CA GLY A 279 -9.07 20.86 -2.21
C GLY A 279 -10.26 19.94 -1.99
N LEU A 280 -10.15 18.93 -1.14
CA LEU A 280 -11.24 18.02 -0.80
C LEU A 280 -12.41 18.75 -0.10
N ALA A 281 -12.11 19.67 0.82
CA ALA A 281 -13.13 20.52 1.44
C ALA A 281 -13.85 21.39 0.40
N PHE A 282 -13.11 21.97 -0.56
CA PHE A 282 -13.70 22.70 -1.68
C PHE A 282 -14.57 21.81 -2.56
N LEU A 283 -14.16 20.57 -2.83
CA LEU A 283 -14.96 19.64 -3.63
C LEU A 283 -16.25 19.21 -2.92
N ASN A 284 -16.20 19.00 -1.61
CA ASN A 284 -17.39 18.72 -0.81
C ASN A 284 -18.40 19.89 -0.79
N LEU A 285 -17.99 21.13 -1.11
CA LEU A 285 -18.94 22.22 -1.30
C LEU A 285 -19.84 21.97 -2.52
N PHE A 286 -19.35 21.33 -3.58
CA PHE A 286 -20.19 20.94 -4.71
C PHE A 286 -21.26 19.93 -4.29
N ASP A 287 -20.93 19.00 -3.39
CA ASP A 287 -21.89 18.05 -2.83
C ASP A 287 -22.96 18.76 -1.97
N VAL A 288 -22.57 19.77 -1.19
CA VAL A 288 -23.52 20.62 -0.44
C VAL A 288 -24.44 21.40 -1.40
N ILE A 289 -23.91 21.95 -2.48
CA ILE A 289 -24.69 22.66 -3.51
C ILE A 289 -25.67 21.70 -4.21
N LEU A 290 -25.25 20.46 -4.46
CA LEU A 290 -26.07 19.43 -5.09
C LEU A 290 -27.24 19.00 -4.19
N VAL A 291 -26.98 18.76 -2.91
CA VAL A 291 -28.01 18.31 -1.95
C VAL A 291 -28.95 19.43 -1.54
N SER A 292 -28.46 20.67 -1.43
CA SER A 292 -29.33 21.84 -1.20
C SER A 292 -30.22 22.20 -2.39
N ARG A 293 -30.05 21.54 -3.56
CA ARG A 293 -30.75 21.84 -4.82
C ARG A 293 -30.60 23.28 -5.29
N THR A 294 -29.59 23.99 -4.77
CA THR A 294 -29.23 25.35 -5.17
C THR A 294 -28.80 25.37 -6.64
N ASN A 295 -28.33 24.24 -7.18
CA ASN A 295 -27.97 24.11 -8.59
C ASN A 295 -29.13 24.39 -9.56
N VAL A 296 -30.37 24.02 -9.20
CA VAL A 296 -31.57 24.24 -10.01
C VAL A 296 -31.87 25.74 -10.09
N ALA A 297 -31.66 26.47 -8.99
CA ALA A 297 -31.82 27.93 -8.96
C ALA A 297 -30.80 28.65 -9.85
N PHE A 298 -29.58 28.12 -9.97
CA PHE A 298 -28.55 28.63 -10.88
C PHE A 298 -28.65 28.06 -12.31
N GLY A 299 -29.60 27.18 -12.61
CA GLY A 299 -29.76 26.53 -13.92
C GLY A 299 -28.64 25.54 -14.27
N VAL A 300 -27.85 25.08 -13.30
CA VAL A 300 -26.77 24.11 -13.51
C VAL A 300 -27.34 22.70 -13.49
N SER A 301 -27.00 21.89 -14.50
CA SER A 301 -27.45 20.50 -14.59
C SER A 301 -26.91 19.66 -13.43
N ASP A 302 -27.81 18.87 -12.82
CA ASP A 302 -27.50 17.84 -11.82
C ASP A 302 -26.32 16.94 -12.23
N LYS A 303 -26.30 16.53 -13.51
CA LYS A 303 -25.25 15.68 -14.08
C LYS A 303 -23.88 16.35 -14.04
N THR A 304 -23.80 17.63 -14.42
CA THR A 304 -22.53 18.37 -14.46
C THR A 304 -21.97 18.56 -13.05
N LEU A 305 -22.85 18.82 -12.07
CA LEU A 305 -22.43 19.03 -10.69
C LEU A 305 -21.95 17.73 -10.04
N VAL A 306 -22.64 16.60 -10.27
CA VAL A 306 -22.17 15.27 -9.85
C VAL A 306 -20.82 14.94 -10.47
N LEU A 307 -20.68 15.18 -11.78
CA LEU A 307 -19.44 14.92 -12.51
C LEU A 307 -18.27 15.76 -11.99
N CYS A 308 -18.49 17.01 -11.58
CA CYS A 308 -17.45 17.86 -11.01
C CYS A 308 -17.14 17.54 -9.53
N GLY A 309 -18.18 17.26 -8.72
CA GLY A 309 -18.04 16.98 -7.29
C GLY A 309 -17.49 15.59 -7.02
N SER A 310 -18.28 14.55 -7.29
CA SER A 310 -17.96 13.18 -6.86
C SER A 310 -16.76 12.61 -7.62
N ALA A 311 -16.68 12.79 -8.95
CA ALA A 311 -15.56 12.27 -9.74
C ALA A 311 -14.22 12.85 -9.29
N LEU A 312 -14.17 14.17 -9.08
CA LEU A 312 -12.93 14.85 -8.70
C LEU A 312 -12.59 14.59 -7.24
N SER A 313 -13.59 14.46 -6.35
CA SER A 313 -13.39 14.10 -4.94
C SER A 313 -12.78 12.70 -4.81
N ASP A 314 -13.27 11.73 -5.60
CA ASP A 314 -12.69 10.38 -5.69
C ASP A 314 -11.24 10.43 -6.19
N ALA A 315 -10.98 11.21 -7.24
CA ALA A 315 -9.62 11.40 -7.78
C ALA A 315 -8.66 11.97 -6.74
N VAL A 316 -9.09 13.00 -5.98
CA VAL A 316 -8.29 13.62 -4.92
C VAL A 316 -8.06 12.67 -3.74
N ASN A 317 -9.07 11.86 -3.39
CA ASN A 317 -8.94 10.83 -2.35
C ASN A 317 -7.94 9.75 -2.74
N GLN A 318 -7.88 9.36 -4.01
CA GLN A 318 -6.86 8.44 -4.51
C GLN A 318 -5.49 9.10 -4.57
N PHE A 319 -5.41 10.35 -5.03
CA PHE A 319 -4.17 11.10 -5.14
C PHE A 319 -3.41 11.24 -3.82
N LYS A 320 -4.12 11.41 -2.68
CA LYS A 320 -3.48 11.59 -1.36
C LYS A 320 -2.64 10.38 -0.91
N PHE A 321 -2.92 9.19 -1.46
CA PHE A 321 -2.19 7.96 -1.15
C PHE A 321 -0.78 7.94 -1.72
N MET A 322 -0.64 8.45 -2.96
CA MET A 322 0.60 8.34 -3.71
C MET A 322 1.81 8.97 -2.98
N PRO A 323 1.79 10.24 -2.52
CA PRO A 323 2.93 10.84 -1.82
C PRO A 323 3.30 10.12 -0.53
N PHE A 324 2.30 9.50 0.12
CA PHE A 324 2.52 8.77 1.36
C PHE A 324 3.22 7.42 1.11
N LEU A 325 2.81 6.70 0.06
CA LEU A 325 3.48 5.48 -0.37
C LEU A 325 4.95 5.75 -0.77
N ILE A 326 5.24 6.89 -1.39
CA ILE A 326 6.63 7.29 -1.72
C ILE A 326 7.44 7.45 -0.43
N LEU A 327 6.88 8.15 0.55
CA LEU A 327 7.53 8.33 1.85
C LEU A 327 7.72 6.98 2.56
N SER A 328 6.70 6.12 2.54
CA SER A 328 6.77 4.78 3.13
C SER A 328 7.95 4.00 2.54
N GLY A 329 8.11 4.04 1.20
CA GLY A 329 9.26 3.46 0.47
C GLY A 329 10.60 3.92 1.00
N GLN A 330 10.75 5.22 1.16
CA GLN A 330 12.00 5.82 1.62
C GLN A 330 12.31 5.55 3.10
N LEU A 331 11.28 5.39 3.93
CA LEU A 331 11.42 5.17 5.38
C LEU A 331 11.55 3.68 5.76
N CYS A 332 11.21 2.75 4.86
CA CYS A 332 11.33 1.32 5.10
C CYS A 332 12.79 0.92 5.38
N PRO A 333 13.08 0.18 6.49
CA PRO A 333 14.40 -0.38 6.70
C PRO A 333 14.64 -1.60 5.78
N PRO A 334 15.91 -1.90 5.44
CA PRO A 334 16.25 -2.91 4.44
C PRO A 334 15.83 -4.30 4.89
N GLY A 335 15.27 -5.06 3.95
CA GLY A 335 14.87 -6.45 4.16
C GLY A 335 13.49 -6.66 4.80
N ILE A 336 12.74 -5.59 5.11
CA ILE A 336 11.33 -5.71 5.58
C ILE A 336 10.37 -4.79 4.82
N GLU A 337 10.78 -4.20 3.69
CA GLU A 337 10.01 -3.23 2.91
C GLU A 337 8.60 -3.74 2.58
N GLY A 338 8.50 -4.91 1.96
CA GLY A 338 7.22 -5.50 1.59
C GLY A 338 6.30 -5.72 2.80
N THR A 339 6.83 -6.15 3.93
CA THR A 339 6.02 -6.35 5.15
C THR A 339 5.57 -5.03 5.79
N LEU A 340 6.38 -3.97 5.73
CA LEU A 340 5.99 -2.66 6.25
C LEU A 340 4.95 -1.98 5.34
N PHE A 341 5.08 -2.14 4.02
CA PHE A 341 4.05 -1.73 3.05
C PHE A 341 2.74 -2.49 3.22
N ALA A 342 2.80 -3.81 3.38
CA ALA A 342 1.62 -4.62 3.65
C ALA A 342 0.90 -4.17 4.92
N LEU A 343 1.66 -3.86 5.98
CA LEU A 343 1.12 -3.30 7.21
C LEU A 343 0.50 -1.91 6.98
N PHE A 344 1.15 -1.05 6.20
CA PHE A 344 0.60 0.26 5.83
C PHE A 344 -0.74 0.14 5.11
N MET A 345 -0.80 -0.68 4.06
CA MET A 345 -2.02 -0.93 3.29
C MET A 345 -3.12 -1.54 4.16
N SER A 346 -2.76 -2.44 5.08
CA SER A 346 -3.71 -3.02 6.04
C SER A 346 -4.30 -1.98 6.99
N ILE A 347 -3.46 -1.09 7.56
CA ILE A 347 -3.93 0.02 8.42
C ILE A 347 -4.84 0.95 7.64
N ASN A 348 -4.51 1.24 6.38
CA ASN A 348 -5.33 2.07 5.53
C ASN A 348 -6.71 1.45 5.25
N ASN A 349 -6.75 0.18 4.83
CA ASN A 349 -7.99 -0.53 4.59
C ASN A 349 -8.84 -0.60 5.86
N PHE A 350 -8.21 -0.86 7.01
CA PHE A 350 -8.88 -0.82 8.30
C PHE A 350 -9.43 0.58 8.63
N GLY A 351 -8.66 1.64 8.39
CA GLY A 351 -9.11 3.03 8.55
C GLY A 351 -10.31 3.36 7.67
N SER A 352 -10.31 2.92 6.40
CA SER A 352 -11.43 3.08 5.48
C SER A 352 -12.70 2.34 5.95
N THR A 353 -12.54 1.11 6.46
CA THR A 353 -13.65 0.34 7.04
C THR A 353 -14.23 1.04 8.27
N VAL A 354 -13.38 1.49 9.20
CA VAL A 354 -13.83 2.23 10.39
C VAL A 354 -14.50 3.55 9.99
N GLY A 355 -13.93 4.31 9.05
CA GLY A 355 -14.54 5.54 8.53
C GLY A 355 -15.90 5.32 7.86
N SER A 356 -16.09 4.15 7.22
CA SER A 356 -17.37 3.73 6.64
C SER A 356 -18.40 3.38 7.72
N PHE A 357 -17.99 2.72 8.81
CA PHE A 357 -18.85 2.51 9.97
C PHE A 357 -19.22 3.81 10.67
N VAL A 358 -18.29 4.75 10.81
CA VAL A 358 -18.55 6.09 11.36
C VAL A 358 -19.54 6.85 10.47
N GLY A 359 -19.39 6.78 9.14
CA GLY A 359 -20.33 7.37 8.18
C GLY A 359 -21.73 6.74 8.26
N ALA A 360 -21.81 5.41 8.33
CA ALA A 360 -23.08 4.70 8.51
C ALA A 360 -23.74 5.02 9.87
N GLY A 361 -22.96 5.11 10.94
CA GLY A 361 -23.45 5.54 12.25
C GLY A 361 -23.98 6.96 12.23
N LEU A 362 -23.29 7.89 11.56
CA LEU A 362 -23.78 9.26 11.35
C LEU A 362 -25.09 9.28 10.56
N ALA A 363 -25.19 8.50 9.49
CA ALA A 363 -26.41 8.38 8.70
C ALA A 363 -27.59 7.84 9.52
N SER A 364 -27.34 6.85 10.39
CA SER A 364 -28.35 6.31 11.30
C SER A 364 -28.78 7.32 12.36
N ILE A 365 -27.87 8.09 12.95
CA ILE A 365 -28.20 9.15 13.93
C ILE A 365 -29.07 10.23 13.30
N LEU A 366 -28.82 10.55 12.04
CA LEU A 366 -29.58 11.54 11.27
C LEU A 366 -30.87 10.97 10.65
N ASN A 367 -31.21 9.71 10.93
CA ASN A 367 -32.37 8.99 10.37
C ASN A 367 -32.43 9.08 8.84
N ILE A 368 -31.28 8.99 8.16
CA ILE A 368 -31.22 8.95 6.70
C ILE A 368 -31.54 7.53 6.25
N SER A 369 -32.56 7.39 5.40
CA SER A 369 -33.01 6.12 4.84
C SER A 369 -33.19 6.22 3.33
N SER A 370 -33.17 5.08 2.63
CA SER A 370 -33.54 4.98 1.21
C SER A 370 -34.97 5.48 1.02
N GLY A 371 -35.12 6.71 0.50
CA GLY A 371 -36.40 7.39 0.30
C GLY A 371 -36.61 8.67 1.12
N SER A 372 -35.83 8.92 2.18
CA SER A 372 -35.93 10.16 2.99
C SER A 372 -34.54 10.75 3.24
N PHE A 373 -34.20 11.78 2.48
CA PHE A 373 -32.88 12.43 2.48
C PHE A 373 -32.87 13.82 3.14
N ASP A 374 -33.89 14.18 3.92
CA ASP A 374 -34.08 15.53 4.46
C ASP A 374 -32.89 16.02 5.31
N ASN A 375 -32.28 15.11 6.08
CA ASN A 375 -31.11 15.42 6.92
C ASN A 375 -29.76 15.18 6.22
N LEU A 376 -29.75 14.81 4.94
CA LEU A 376 -28.52 14.55 4.18
C LEU A 376 -27.63 15.80 4.10
N LEU A 377 -28.25 16.98 3.94
CA LEU A 377 -27.52 18.25 3.92
C LEU A 377 -26.73 18.46 5.23
N LEU A 378 -27.32 18.13 6.37
CA LEU A 378 -26.66 18.23 7.67
C LEU A 378 -25.50 17.23 7.78
N GLY A 379 -25.69 16.00 7.29
CA GLY A 379 -24.62 14.98 7.22
C GLY A 379 -23.42 15.43 6.39
N ILE A 380 -23.66 15.99 5.20
CA ILE A 380 -22.58 16.48 4.32
C ILE A 380 -21.89 17.71 4.93
N ASN A 381 -22.63 18.60 5.59
CA ASN A 381 -22.03 19.73 6.30
C ASN A 381 -21.13 19.25 7.45
N ILE A 382 -21.54 18.24 8.21
CA ILE A 382 -20.69 17.62 9.24
C ILE A 382 -19.44 17.03 8.59
N GLN A 383 -19.58 16.29 7.48
CA GLN A 383 -18.45 15.73 6.74
C GLN A 383 -17.48 16.84 6.28
N LEU A 384 -17.99 17.95 5.75
CA LEU A 384 -17.21 19.12 5.35
C LEU A 384 -16.37 19.66 6.52
N PHE A 385 -16.96 19.90 7.69
CA PHE A 385 -16.19 20.36 8.86
C PHE A 385 -15.16 19.33 9.30
N CYS A 386 -15.51 18.04 9.29
CA CYS A 386 -14.59 16.96 9.61
C CYS A 386 -13.39 16.90 8.66
N THR A 387 -13.51 17.30 7.38
CA THR A 387 -12.38 17.31 6.44
C THR A 387 -11.24 18.25 6.82
N PHE A 388 -11.49 19.24 7.70
CA PHE A 388 -10.46 20.12 8.23
C PHE A 388 -9.70 19.53 9.43
N ILE A 389 -10.25 18.53 10.12
CA ILE A 389 -9.62 17.89 11.29
C ILE A 389 -8.24 17.30 10.92
N PRO A 390 -8.08 16.54 9.82
CA PRO A 390 -6.78 16.03 9.41
C PRO A 390 -5.74 17.12 9.14
N VAL A 391 -6.15 18.32 8.71
CA VAL A 391 -5.25 19.46 8.49
C VAL A 391 -4.65 19.93 9.81
N VAL A 392 -5.45 20.00 10.87
CA VAL A 392 -4.95 20.33 12.23
C VAL A 392 -3.99 19.24 12.73
N LEU A 393 -4.30 17.98 12.43
CA LEU A 393 -3.46 16.83 12.80
C LEU A 393 -2.13 16.73 12.02
N LEU A 394 -1.89 17.58 11.00
CA LEU A 394 -0.62 17.59 10.24
C LEU A 394 0.62 17.84 11.11
N PHE A 395 0.44 18.24 12.38
CA PHE A 395 1.54 18.31 13.34
C PHE A 395 2.25 16.95 13.54
N LEU A 396 1.56 15.82 13.33
CA LEU A 396 2.10 14.46 13.47
C LEU A 396 3.19 14.15 12.44
N ILE A 397 3.02 14.59 11.19
CA ILE A 397 3.94 14.27 10.08
C ILE A 397 5.24 15.06 10.28
N PRO A 398 6.46 14.52 10.16
CA PRO A 398 7.69 15.31 10.32
C PRO A 398 7.81 16.49 9.33
N LYS A 399 8.50 17.58 9.74
CA LYS A 399 8.65 18.83 8.95
C LYS A 399 9.57 18.68 7.73
N GLU A 400 10.41 17.66 7.74
CA GLU A 400 11.50 17.43 6.78
C GLU A 400 11.16 16.41 5.70
N ALA A 401 9.99 15.75 5.77
CA ALA A 401 9.57 14.81 4.75
C ALA A 401 9.26 15.53 3.42
N THR A 402 10.13 15.37 2.44
CA THR A 402 9.97 15.80 1.04
C THR A 402 9.78 14.59 0.14
N GLY A 403 9.09 14.75 -1.00
CA GLY A 403 8.96 13.69 -2.02
C GLY A 403 10.27 13.41 -2.77
N ILE A 404 11.32 14.18 -2.49
CA ILE A 404 12.68 14.04 -3.00
C ILE A 404 13.58 13.98 -1.77
N ALA A 405 14.55 13.06 -1.77
CA ALA A 405 15.56 12.91 -0.71
C ALA A 405 16.47 14.14 -0.59
#